data_AF-A0A1Y1LJ71-F1
#
_entry.id   AF-A0A1Y1LJ71-F1
#
_cell.length_a   1.000
_cell.length_b   1.000
_cell.length_c   1.000
_cell.angle_alpha   90.00
_cell.angle_beta   90.00
_cell.angle_gamma   90.00
#
_symmetry.space_group_name_H-M   'P 1'
#
loop_
_entity.id
_entity.type
_entity.pdbx_description
1 polymer ?
#
loop_
_entity_poly.entity_id
_entity_poly.type
_entity_poly.pdbx_seq_one_letter_code
_entity_poly.pdbx_strand_id
1 'polypeptide(L)'
;PGGHQIPGGITQGQQPILNDALTYLDQVKVQFHDQPDVYNRFLDIMKDFKSQAIDTPGVINRVSELFAGHPNLIQGFNTFLPPGYRIECGAGNDPNTIRVTTPMGTTVQSIAGRGQGEHG
;
A
#
# COMPACT_ATOMS: atom_id res chain seq x y z
N PRO A 1 48.03 -7.87 0.48
CA PRO A 1 48.00 -8.14 1.94
C PRO A 1 47.65 -6.84 2.67
N GLY A 2 46.75 -6.92 3.66
CA GLY A 2 46.55 -5.86 4.65
C GLY A 2 45.40 -4.91 4.34
N GLY A 3 44.18 -5.33 4.68
CA GLY A 3 43.04 -4.42 4.81
C GLY A 3 43.22 -3.45 5.98
N HIS A 4 42.49 -2.33 5.94
CA HIS A 4 42.19 -1.51 7.08
C HIS A 4 40.72 -1.10 7.03
N GLN A 5 40.03 -1.47 8.09
CA GLN A 5 38.64 -1.18 8.43
C GLN A 5 38.49 0.32 8.70
N ILE A 6 37.30 0.86 8.48
CA ILE A 6 36.69 1.72 9.51
C ILE A 6 35.17 1.46 9.61
N PRO A 7 34.62 1.57 10.83
CA PRO A 7 33.31 1.08 11.22
C PRO A 7 32.29 2.23 11.22
N GLY A 8 31.16 2.02 10.57
CA GLY A 8 30.08 2.99 10.52
C GLY A 8 28.75 2.31 10.78
N GLY A 9 28.49 1.97 12.04
CA GLY A 9 27.15 1.69 12.51
C GLY A 9 26.31 2.95 12.36
N ILE A 10 25.57 3.04 11.26
CA ILE A 10 24.31 3.76 11.28
C ILE A 10 23.24 2.71 11.53
N THR A 11 22.51 2.89 12.61
CA THR A 11 21.26 2.22 12.92
C THR A 11 20.27 2.53 11.79
N GLN A 12 20.40 1.85 10.64
CA GLN A 12 19.50 1.92 9.48
C GLN A 12 18.19 1.19 9.80
N GLY A 13 17.56 1.55 10.93
CA GLY A 13 16.36 0.89 11.41
C GLY A 13 15.08 1.69 11.18
N GLN A 14 15.16 3.01 10.93
CA GLN A 14 13.97 3.88 11.02
C GLN A 14 13.88 5.01 9.97
N GLN A 15 14.87 5.16 9.07
CA GLN A 15 14.86 6.20 8.03
C GLN A 15 14.51 5.76 6.58
N PRO A 16 14.64 4.49 6.13
CA PRO A 16 14.32 4.16 4.74
C PRO A 16 12.82 4.29 4.44
N ILE A 17 11.96 3.80 5.35
CA ILE A 17 10.49 3.88 5.26
C ILE A 17 9.94 5.27 4.96
N LEU A 18 10.51 6.33 5.54
CA LEU A 18 10.06 7.70 5.25
C LEU A 18 10.45 8.16 3.84
N ASN A 19 11.64 7.78 3.37
CA ASN A 19 12.06 8.04 2.00
C ASN A 19 11.21 7.26 0.99
N ASP A 20 10.91 5.99 1.28
CA ASP A 20 10.04 5.16 0.44
C ASP A 20 8.61 5.74 0.37
N ALA A 21 8.10 6.24 1.50
CA ALA A 21 6.80 6.89 1.56
C ALA A 21 6.71 8.16 0.70
N LEU A 22 7.71 9.03 0.80
CA LEU A 22 7.79 10.24 -0.02
C LEU A 22 7.94 9.90 -1.51
N THR A 23 8.74 8.89 -1.82
CA THR A 23 8.93 8.39 -3.19
C THR A 23 7.62 7.86 -3.78
N TYR A 24 6.83 7.14 -2.99
CA TYR A 24 5.52 6.65 -3.43
C TYR A 24 4.53 7.79 -3.68
N LEU A 25 4.47 8.79 -2.80
CA LEU A 25 3.64 9.98 -3.00
C LEU A 25 4.00 10.71 -4.29
N ASP A 26 5.30 10.83 -4.58
CA ASP A 26 5.78 11.42 -5.83
C ASP A 26 5.35 10.60 -7.05
N GLN A 27 5.49 9.27 -7.01
CA GLN A 27 5.02 8.39 -8.09
C GLN A 27 3.53 8.55 -8.37
N VAL A 28 2.68 8.55 -7.33
CA VAL A 28 1.24 8.77 -7.49
C VAL A 28 0.98 10.14 -8.11
N LYS A 29 1.68 11.18 -7.64
CA LYS A 29 1.54 12.55 -8.16
C LYS A 29 1.95 12.67 -9.63
N VAL A 30 3.03 12.01 -10.05
CA VAL A 30 3.49 12.00 -11.45
C VAL A 30 2.54 11.19 -12.33
N GLN A 31 2.14 9.99 -11.89
CA GLN A 31 1.20 9.12 -12.62
C GLN A 31 -0.14 9.82 -12.85
N PHE A 32 -0.67 10.49 -11.82
CA PHE A 32 -1.94 11.22 -11.88
C PHE A 32 -1.76 12.74 -11.99
N HIS A 33 -0.68 13.21 -12.61
CA HIS A 33 -0.42 14.65 -12.75
C HIS A 33 -1.53 15.40 -13.51
N ASP A 34 -2.17 14.72 -14.48
CA ASP A 34 -3.31 15.19 -15.25
C ASP A 34 -4.64 15.07 -14.49
N GLN A 35 -4.66 14.28 -13.41
CA GLN A 35 -5.85 13.95 -12.62
C GLN A 35 -5.65 14.31 -11.14
N PRO A 36 -5.66 15.62 -10.79
CA PRO A 36 -5.45 16.06 -9.42
C PRO A 36 -6.51 15.53 -8.45
N ASP A 37 -7.72 15.20 -8.93
CA ASP A 37 -8.78 14.57 -8.14
C ASP A 37 -8.37 13.22 -7.55
N VAL A 38 -7.57 12.42 -8.28
CA VAL A 38 -7.10 11.12 -7.80
C VAL A 38 -6.16 11.32 -6.61
N TYR A 39 -5.22 12.25 -6.71
CA TYR A 39 -4.32 12.59 -5.61
C TYR A 39 -5.09 13.12 -4.39
N ASN A 40 -6.10 13.98 -4.60
CA ASN A 40 -6.95 14.47 -3.51
C ASN A 40 -7.74 13.34 -2.83
N ARG A 41 -8.30 12.40 -3.60
CA ARG A 41 -8.98 11.21 -3.03
C ARG A 41 -8.02 10.33 -2.24
N PHE A 42 -6.79 10.15 -2.71
CA PHE A 42 -5.78 9.39 -1.96
C PHE A 42 -5.49 10.05 -0.61
N LEU A 43 -5.37 11.38 -0.57
CA LEU A 43 -5.19 12.13 0.68
C LEU A 43 -6.42 11.99 1.61
N ASP A 44 -7.63 12.00 1.07
CA ASP A 44 -8.86 11.81 1.83
C ASP A 44 -8.89 10.43 2.51
N ILE A 45 -8.56 9.37 1.76
CA ILE A 45 -8.42 8.00 2.28
C ILE A 45 -7.36 7.92 3.39
N MET A 46 -6.21 8.58 3.21
CA MET A 46 -5.16 8.66 4.23
C MET A 46 -5.64 9.41 5.48
N LYS A 47 -6.49 10.43 5.34
CA LYS A 47 -7.07 11.17 6.47
C LYS A 47 -8.07 10.30 7.23
N ASP A 48 -8.94 9.57 6.54
CA ASP A 48 -9.87 8.63 7.16
C ASP A 48 -9.12 7.55 7.96
N PHE A 49 -8.03 7.01 7.41
CA PHE A 49 -7.18 6.04 8.10
C PHE A 49 -6.50 6.66 9.35
N LYS A 50 -5.94 7.88 9.22
CA LYS A 50 -5.34 8.61 10.36
C LYS A 50 -6.37 8.97 11.43
N SER A 51 -7.61 9.22 11.04
CA SER A 51 -8.72 9.49 11.95
C SER A 51 -9.37 8.23 12.52
N GLN A 52 -8.85 7.03 12.17
CA GLN A 52 -9.43 5.74 12.52
C GLN A 52 -10.89 5.57 12.04
N ALA A 53 -11.32 6.32 11.03
CA ALA A 53 -12.65 6.17 10.42
C ALA A 53 -12.73 4.88 9.57
N ILE A 54 -11.59 4.46 9.00
CA ILE A 54 -11.43 3.19 8.30
C ILE A 54 -10.24 2.42 8.89
N ASP A 55 -10.34 1.09 8.93
CA ASP A 55 -9.25 0.22 9.37
C ASP A 55 -8.27 -0.08 8.21
N THR A 56 -7.19 -0.81 8.50
CA THR A 56 -6.18 -1.26 7.53
C THR A 56 -6.80 -1.97 6.30
N PRO A 57 -7.72 -2.95 6.41
CA PRO A 57 -8.37 -3.51 5.22
C PRO A 57 -9.26 -2.49 4.49
N GLY A 58 -9.82 -1.50 5.20
CA GLY A 58 -10.64 -0.44 4.62
C GLY A 58 -9.82 0.54 3.78
N VAL A 59 -8.68 1.02 4.29
CA VAL A 59 -7.77 1.88 3.53
C VAL A 59 -7.22 1.16 2.31
N ILE A 60 -6.89 -0.13 2.44
CA ILE A 60 -6.42 -0.97 1.33
C ILE A 60 -7.47 -1.07 0.23
N ASN A 61 -8.73 -1.36 0.61
CA ASN A 61 -9.82 -1.48 -0.35
C ASN A 61 -9.98 -0.17 -1.14
N ARG A 62 -10.05 0.97 -0.44
CA ARG A 62 -10.18 2.29 -1.08
C ARG A 62 -8.99 2.64 -1.98
N VAL A 63 -7.76 2.34 -1.55
CA VAL A 63 -6.54 2.53 -2.35
C VAL A 63 -6.56 1.63 -3.59
N SER A 64 -7.02 0.39 -3.46
CA SER A 64 -7.10 -0.56 -4.57
C SER A 64 -8.14 -0.15 -5.61
N GLU A 65 -9.29 0.39 -5.19
CA GLU A 65 -10.28 0.95 -6.09
C GLU A 65 -9.79 2.24 -6.75
N LEU A 66 -9.13 3.12 -5.98
CA LEU A 66 -8.62 4.40 -6.49
C LEU A 66 -7.54 4.20 -7.56
N PHE A 67 -6.67 3.22 -7.35
CA PHE A 67 -5.60 2.86 -8.28
C PHE A 67 -5.95 1.61 -9.10
N ALA A 68 -7.23 1.32 -9.29
CA ALA A 68 -7.67 0.22 -10.13
C ALA A 68 -7.09 0.40 -11.56
N GLY A 69 -6.48 -0.66 -12.10
CA GLY A 69 -5.72 -0.60 -13.35
C GLY A 69 -4.23 -0.23 -13.20
N HIS A 70 -3.80 0.18 -11.99
CA HIS A 70 -2.40 0.48 -11.66
C HIS A 70 -1.86 -0.46 -10.54
N PRO A 71 -1.63 -1.75 -10.84
CA PRO A 71 -1.17 -2.74 -9.85
C PRO A 71 0.13 -2.33 -9.15
N ASN A 72 1.05 -1.67 -9.86
CA ASN A 72 2.31 -1.18 -9.30
C ASN A 72 2.10 -0.19 -8.14
N LEU A 73 1.10 0.69 -8.24
CA LEU A 73 0.82 1.65 -7.17
C LEU A 73 0.19 0.93 -5.98
N ILE A 74 -0.79 0.06 -6.22
CA ILE A 74 -1.41 -0.75 -5.16
C ILE A 74 -0.35 -1.57 -4.40
N GLN A 75 0.56 -2.24 -5.10
CA GLN A 75 1.65 -3.00 -4.48
C GLN A 75 2.68 -2.08 -3.82
N GLY A 76 2.93 -0.88 -4.36
CA GLY A 76 3.79 0.12 -3.73
C GLY A 76 3.30 0.51 -2.33
N PHE A 77 1.98 0.46 -2.08
CA PHE A 77 1.42 0.74 -0.76
C PHE A 77 1.88 -0.22 0.34
N ASN A 78 2.42 -1.41 -0.01
CA ASN A 78 3.02 -2.33 0.96
C ASN A 78 4.14 -1.70 1.80
N THR A 79 4.82 -0.66 1.29
CA THR A 79 5.88 0.04 2.05
C THR A 79 5.32 0.85 3.24
N PHE A 80 4.04 1.23 3.18
CA PHE A 80 3.34 1.93 4.27
C PHE A 80 2.70 0.98 5.28
N LEU A 81 2.61 -0.31 4.94
CA LEU A 81 1.96 -1.29 5.77
C LEU A 81 2.94 -1.83 6.82
N PRO A 82 2.49 -2.01 8.08
CA PRO A 82 3.32 -2.63 9.10
C PRO A 82 3.66 -4.09 8.74
N PRO A 83 4.76 -4.63 9.28
CA PRO A 83 5.16 -6.02 9.01
C PRO A 83 4.03 -6.98 9.40
N GLY A 84 3.66 -7.86 8.46
CA GLY A 84 2.52 -8.79 8.59
C GLY A 84 1.29 -8.38 7.77
N TYR A 85 1.25 -7.12 7.31
CA TYR A 85 0.26 -6.67 6.34
C TYR A 85 0.88 -6.65 4.94
N ARG A 86 0.22 -7.30 3.99
CA ARG A 86 0.66 -7.36 2.60
C ARG A 86 -0.53 -7.35 1.65
N ILE A 87 -0.40 -6.64 0.55
CA ILE A 87 -1.36 -6.51 -0.54
C ILE A 87 -0.71 -7.07 -1.79
N GLU A 88 -1.39 -8.00 -2.45
CA GLU A 88 -1.02 -8.52 -3.76
C GLU A 88 -2.18 -8.33 -4.73
N CYS A 89 -1.92 -7.66 -5.85
CA CYS A 89 -2.83 -7.65 -6.99
C CYS A 89 -2.60 -8.92 -7.83
N GLY A 90 -3.67 -9.49 -8.38
CA GLY A 90 -3.59 -10.71 -9.17
C GLY A 90 -3.52 -11.97 -8.32
N ALA A 91 -4.38 -12.08 -7.30
CA ALA A 91 -4.44 -13.29 -6.49
C ALA A 91 -5.07 -14.44 -7.27
N GLY A 92 -4.24 -15.26 -7.91
CA GLY A 92 -4.66 -16.42 -8.71
C GLY A 92 -4.58 -16.16 -10.21
N ASN A 93 -5.60 -16.62 -10.96
CA ASN A 93 -5.69 -16.46 -12.41
C ASN A 93 -6.38 -15.14 -12.83
N ASP A 94 -6.95 -14.42 -11.86
CA ASP A 94 -7.71 -13.19 -12.09
C ASP A 94 -6.84 -11.95 -11.78
N PRO A 95 -6.53 -11.09 -12.76
CA PRO A 95 -5.79 -9.85 -12.51
C PRO A 95 -6.60 -8.82 -11.69
N ASN A 96 -7.89 -9.09 -11.48
CA ASN A 96 -8.85 -8.22 -10.80
C ASN A 96 -9.12 -8.63 -9.33
N THR A 97 -8.31 -9.51 -8.75
CA THR A 97 -8.37 -9.85 -7.32
C THR A 97 -7.21 -9.26 -6.55
N ILE A 98 -7.49 -8.75 -5.37
CA ILE A 98 -6.54 -8.21 -4.40
C ILE A 98 -6.53 -9.14 -3.20
N ARG A 99 -5.38 -9.72 -2.89
CA ARG A 99 -5.19 -10.53 -1.69
C ARG A 99 -4.51 -9.69 -0.62
N VAL A 100 -5.20 -9.56 0.51
CA VAL A 100 -4.72 -8.87 1.69
C VAL A 100 -4.34 -9.92 2.73
N THR A 101 -3.06 -10.00 3.04
CA THR A 101 -2.54 -10.80 4.14
C THR A 101 -2.47 -9.91 5.37
N THR A 102 -3.07 -10.34 6.47
CA THR A 102 -3.03 -9.68 7.77
C THR A 102 -2.53 -10.70 8.81
N PRO A 103 -2.02 -10.26 9.97
CA PRO A 103 -1.65 -11.19 11.06
C PRO A 103 -2.85 -11.99 11.59
N MET A 104 -4.10 -11.57 11.35
CA MET A 104 -5.30 -12.30 11.70
C MET A 104 -5.71 -13.36 10.67
N GLY A 105 -5.18 -13.28 9.45
CA GLY A 105 -5.54 -14.17 8.34
C GLY A 105 -5.37 -13.52 6.97
N THR A 106 -5.59 -14.30 5.91
CA THR A 106 -5.58 -13.82 4.53
C THR A 106 -7.02 -13.62 4.06
N THR A 107 -7.33 -12.43 3.53
CA THR A 107 -8.60 -12.16 2.86
C THR A 107 -8.35 -11.83 1.38
N VAL A 108 -9.26 -12.22 0.50
CA VAL A 108 -9.20 -11.91 -0.94
C VAL A 108 -10.41 -11.07 -1.29
N GLN A 109 -10.18 -9.95 -1.96
CA GLN A 109 -11.17 -8.96 -2.33
C GLN A 109 -11.13 -8.75 -3.84
N SER A 110 -12.27 -8.48 -4.46
CA SER A 110 -12.37 -8.19 -5.90
C SER A 110 -12.33 -6.67 -6.12
N ILE A 111 -11.57 -6.17 -7.11
CA ILE A 111 -11.53 -4.70 -7.40
C ILE A 111 -12.81 -4.18 -8.06
N ALA A 112 -13.66 -5.07 -8.59
CA ALA A 112 -14.91 -4.70 -9.24
C ALA A 112 -16.04 -4.70 -8.22
N GLY A 113 -16.33 -3.52 -7.68
CA GLY A 113 -17.59 -3.07 -7.10
C GLY A 113 -18.47 -4.12 -6.39
N ARG A 114 -18.48 -4.03 -5.06
CA ARG A 114 -19.52 -4.55 -4.15
C ARG A 114 -19.79 -6.06 -4.17
N GLY A 115 -19.44 -6.68 -3.04
CA GLY A 115 -19.77 -8.07 -2.66
C GLY A 115 -18.47 -8.72 -2.22
N GLN A 116 -18.24 -9.07 -0.95
CA GLN A 116 -19.07 -10.00 -0.19
C GLN A 116 -18.95 -9.69 1.31
N GLY A 117 -20.09 -9.64 1.98
CA GLY A 117 -20.15 -10.13 3.36
C GLY A 117 -20.11 -11.66 3.34
N GLU A 118 -19.47 -12.25 4.35
CA GLU A 118 -19.88 -13.44 5.10
C GLU A 118 -18.68 -13.93 5.90
N HIS A 119 -18.56 -13.40 7.13
CA HIS A 119 -18.05 -14.20 8.24
C HIS A 119 -19.29 -14.85 8.86
N GLY A 120 -19.40 -16.17 8.72
CA GLY A 120 -20.37 -17.05 9.39
C GLY A 120 -19.71 -18.39 9.62
#